data_AF-A0A1T2L7I8-F1
#
_entry.id   AF-A0A1T2L7I8-F1
#
_cell.length_a   1.000
_cell.length_b   1.000
_cell.length_c   1.000
_cell.angle_alpha   90.00
_cell.angle_beta   90.00
_cell.angle_gamma   90.00
#
_symmetry.space_group_name_H-M   'P 1'
#
loop_
_entity.id
_entity.type
_entity.pdbx_description
1 polymer ?
#
loop_
_entity_poly.entity_id
_entity_poly.type
_entity_poly.pdbx_seq_one_letter_code
_entity_poly.pdbx_strand_id
1 'polypeptide(L)'
;MLRLLPILLLALLGGCQAADSDGVRQVPQGLKECKDPRPQMCTMQYDPVCAWMPGQNTWKQASNGCDACSDKRVAGYLAGECNAPGSSAPLRNSLQ
;
A
#
# COMPACT_ATOMS: atom_id res chain seq x y z
N MET A 1 -18.79 -22.87 -52.41
CA MET A 1 -19.43 -22.70 -51.07
C MET A 1 -18.48 -22.98 -49.89
N LEU A 2 -17.27 -23.51 -50.12
CA LEU A 2 -16.28 -23.87 -49.08
C LEU A 2 -15.21 -22.77 -48.82
N ARG A 3 -15.56 -21.48 -48.91
CA ARG A 3 -14.61 -20.36 -48.67
C ARG A 3 -14.88 -19.55 -47.39
N LEU A 4 -16.02 -19.78 -46.74
CA LEU A 4 -16.43 -19.09 -45.51
C LEU A 4 -16.03 -19.83 -44.23
N LEU A 5 -15.56 -21.08 -44.35
CA LEU A 5 -15.14 -21.93 -43.22
C LEU A 5 -13.99 -21.33 -42.36
N PRO A 6 -12.95 -20.66 -42.91
CA PRO A 6 -11.86 -20.15 -42.08
C PRO A 6 -12.25 -18.89 -41.30
N ILE A 7 -13.27 -18.15 -41.77
CA ILE A 7 -13.73 -16.91 -41.14
C ILE A 7 -14.52 -17.23 -39.86
N LEU A 8 -15.29 -18.33 -39.86
CA LEU A 8 -16.02 -18.78 -38.68
C LEU A 8 -15.09 -19.30 -37.57
N LEU A 9 -13.91 -19.83 -37.94
CA LEU A 9 -12.94 -20.35 -36.98
C LEU A 9 -12.19 -19.23 -36.22
N LEU A 10 -11.96 -18.07 -36.84
CA LEU A 10 -11.25 -16.95 -36.20
C LEU A 10 -12.10 -16.20 -35.15
N ALA A 11 -13.43 -16.26 -35.22
CA ALA A 11 -14.31 -15.52 -34.32
C ALA A 11 -14.40 -16.11 -32.89
N LEU A 12 -13.91 -17.34 -32.68
CA LEU A 12 -13.99 -18.06 -31.40
C LEU A 12 -12.79 -17.82 -30.47
N LEU A 13 -11.80 -17.02 -30.88
CA LEU A 13 -10.58 -16.72 -30.10
C LEU A 13 -10.69 -15.45 -29.23
N GLY A 14 -11.91 -14.94 -29.00
CA GLY A 14 -12.14 -13.83 -28.06
C GLY A 14 -11.94 -14.28 -26.62
N GLY A 15 -10.72 -14.12 -26.10
CA GLY A 15 -10.40 -14.34 -24.68
C GLY A 15 -11.07 -13.29 -23.78
N CYS A 16 -11.27 -13.64 -22.51
CA CYS A 16 -11.61 -12.66 -21.48
C CYS A 16 -10.33 -11.95 -21.02
N GLN A 17 -10.18 -10.67 -21.35
CA GLN A 17 -9.26 -9.78 -20.64
C GLN A 17 -9.88 -9.47 -19.27
N ALA A 18 -9.34 -10.07 -18.22
CA ALA A 18 -9.57 -9.59 -16.87
C ALA A 18 -8.96 -8.18 -16.78
N ALA A 19 -9.82 -7.17 -16.74
CA ALA A 19 -9.40 -5.81 -16.42
C ALA A 19 -9.06 -5.80 -14.93
N ASP A 20 -7.77 -5.91 -14.60
CA ASP A 20 -7.28 -5.63 -13.25
C ASP A 20 -7.61 -4.17 -12.94
N SER A 21 -8.71 -4.02 -12.22
CA SER A 21 -9.29 -2.75 -11.81
C SER A 21 -8.52 -2.27 -10.60
N ASP A 22 -7.25 -1.92 -10.77
CA ASP A 22 -6.41 -1.39 -9.68
C ASP A 22 -6.71 0.10 -9.44
N GLY A 23 -8.00 0.41 -9.31
CA GLY A 23 -8.54 1.66 -8.81
C GLY A 23 -8.82 1.62 -7.31
N VAL A 24 -8.36 0.58 -6.60
CA VAL A 24 -8.38 0.53 -5.14
C VAL A 24 -7.15 1.29 -4.64
N ARG A 25 -7.37 2.26 -3.75
CA ARG A 25 -6.30 2.96 -3.04
C ARG A 25 -5.43 1.91 -2.36
N GLN A 26 -4.28 1.60 -2.95
CA GLN A 26 -3.40 0.51 -2.49
C GLN A 26 -2.99 0.79 -1.05
N VAL A 27 -3.59 0.07 -0.10
CA VAL A 27 -3.13 0.09 1.28
C VAL A 27 -1.85 -0.76 1.30
N PRO A 28 -0.71 -0.18 1.72
CA PRO A 28 0.54 -0.93 1.79
C PRO A 28 0.37 -2.23 2.60
N GLN A 29 0.84 -3.35 2.05
CA GLN A 29 0.71 -4.64 2.73
C GLN A 29 1.56 -4.70 4.00
N GLY A 30 1.08 -5.42 5.01
CA GLY A 30 1.79 -5.61 6.27
C GLY A 30 1.73 -4.43 7.25
N LEU A 31 0.95 -3.38 6.94
CA LEU A 31 0.70 -2.28 7.87
C LEU A 31 0.07 -2.78 9.17
N LYS A 32 0.65 -2.40 10.30
CA LYS A 32 -0.03 -2.45 11.60
C LYS A 32 -0.94 -1.24 11.70
N GLU A 33 -2.24 -1.49 11.62
CA GLU A 33 -3.28 -0.46 11.58
C GLU A 33 -3.40 0.30 12.92
N CYS A 34 -3.59 1.61 12.83
CA CYS A 34 -3.89 2.46 13.97
C CYS A 34 -5.38 2.41 14.31
N LYS A 35 -5.71 1.99 15.53
CA LYS A 35 -7.09 1.87 16.01
C LYS A 35 -7.52 3.12 16.77
N ASP A 36 -8.82 3.39 16.76
CA ASP A 36 -9.43 4.39 17.64
C ASP A 36 -9.81 3.77 19.00
N PRO A 37 -9.77 4.55 20.09
CA PRO A 37 -9.34 5.95 20.16
C PRO A 37 -7.80 6.10 20.05
N ARG A 38 -7.35 7.18 19.38
CA ARG A 38 -5.91 7.46 19.24
C ARG A 38 -5.26 7.77 20.60
N PRO A 39 -4.07 7.23 20.89
CA PRO A 39 -3.36 7.55 22.11
C PRO A 39 -3.02 9.05 22.16
N GLN A 40 -3.21 9.65 23.34
CA GLN A 40 -2.86 11.07 23.58
C GLN A 40 -1.52 11.20 24.32
N MET A 41 -1.06 10.12 24.95
CA MET A 41 0.22 10.05 25.65
C MET A 41 0.94 8.78 25.23
N CYS A 42 2.24 8.91 25.01
CA CYS A 42 3.13 7.82 24.62
C CYS A 42 4.34 7.77 25.54
N THR A 43 4.89 6.58 25.73
CA THR A 43 6.14 6.37 26.46
C THR A 43 7.32 6.90 25.67
N MET A 44 8.42 7.30 26.33
CA MET A 44 9.68 7.69 25.66
C MET A 44 10.49 6.50 25.11
N GLN A 45 9.82 5.41 24.75
CA GLN A 45 10.45 4.23 24.17
C GLN A 45 10.82 4.52 22.72
N TYR A 46 12.04 4.17 22.31
CA TYR A 46 12.49 4.35 20.94
C TYR A 46 12.58 3.00 20.23
N ASP A 47 11.55 2.68 19.44
CA ASP A 47 11.43 1.50 18.59
C ASP A 47 10.90 1.97 17.22
N PRO A 48 11.76 2.49 16.33
CA PRO A 48 11.34 3.28 15.18
C PRO A 48 10.39 2.51 14.25
N VAL A 49 9.42 3.25 13.71
CA VAL A 49 8.44 2.74 12.74
C VAL A 49 8.27 3.70 11.57
N CYS A 50 7.88 3.16 10.41
CA CYS A 50 7.56 3.95 9.24
C CYS A 50 6.03 4.06 9.07
N ALA A 51 5.49 5.26 9.29
CA ALA A 51 4.05 5.54 9.34
C ALA A 51 3.50 5.95 7.98
N TRP A 52 2.37 5.36 7.56
CA TRP A 52 1.69 5.63 6.30
C TRP A 52 0.60 6.70 6.45
N MET A 53 0.68 7.74 5.62
CA MET A 53 -0.31 8.81 5.54
C MET A 53 -1.07 8.72 4.21
N PRO A 54 -2.21 8.01 4.16
CA PRO A 54 -2.90 7.74 2.89
C PRO A 54 -3.39 9.04 2.22
N GLY A 55 -3.75 10.07 3.00
CA GLY A 55 -4.23 11.35 2.47
C GLY A 55 -3.22 12.08 1.59
N GLN A 56 -1.92 11.90 1.84
CA GLN A 56 -0.83 12.51 1.08
C GLN A 56 -0.03 11.49 0.25
N ASN A 57 -0.34 10.19 0.38
CA ASN A 57 0.43 9.10 -0.23
C ASN A 57 1.92 9.15 0.16
N THR A 58 2.21 9.48 1.41
CA THR A 58 3.58 9.66 1.92
C THR A 58 3.83 8.84 3.18
N TRP A 59 5.12 8.62 3.46
CA TRP A 59 5.61 7.94 4.65
C TRP A 59 6.34 8.91 5.57
N LYS A 60 6.25 8.69 6.87
CA LYS A 60 6.91 9.50 7.91
C LYS A 60 7.58 8.61 8.95
N GLN A 61 8.81 8.97 9.32
CA GLN A 61 9.48 8.35 10.47
C GLN A 61 8.77 8.72 11.77
N ALA A 62 8.52 7.73 12.62
CA ALA A 62 8.05 7.92 13.99
C ALA A 62 8.94 7.16 14.98
N SER A 63 9.05 7.66 16.22
CA SER A 63 9.94 7.10 17.25
C SER A 63 9.47 5.74 17.75
N ASN A 64 8.16 5.48 17.74
CA ASN A 64 7.55 4.20 18.04
C ASN A 64 6.12 4.13 17.47
N GLY A 65 5.48 2.96 17.61
CA GLY A 65 4.12 2.73 17.13
C GLY A 65 3.04 3.57 17.83
N CYS A 66 3.24 3.96 19.10
CA CYS A 66 2.32 4.86 19.80
C CYS A 66 2.39 6.27 19.21
N ASP A 67 3.60 6.81 19.06
CA ASP A 67 3.84 8.13 18.48
C ASP A 67 3.28 8.19 17.05
N ALA A 68 3.47 7.13 16.25
CA ALA A 68 2.86 7.02 14.93
C ALA A 68 1.33 7.13 14.98
N CYS A 69 0.67 6.34 15.84
CA CYS A 69 -0.78 6.30 15.90
C CYS A 69 -1.44 7.47 16.65
N SER A 70 -0.68 8.28 17.38
CA SER A 70 -1.18 9.53 17.96
C SER A 70 -1.57 10.57 16.90
N ASP A 71 -0.92 10.54 15.73
CA ASP A 71 -1.26 11.39 14.59
C ASP A 71 -2.47 10.83 13.84
N LYS A 72 -3.60 11.54 13.88
CA LYS A 72 -4.86 11.14 13.21
C LYS A 72 -4.73 10.98 11.70
N ARG A 73 -3.69 11.54 11.06
CA ARG A 73 -3.45 11.42 9.62
C ARG A 73 -2.80 10.08 9.24
N VAL A 74 -2.23 9.38 10.21
CA VAL A 74 -1.60 8.07 10.03
C VAL A 74 -2.66 6.98 10.06
N ALA A 75 -2.68 6.11 9.06
CA ALA A 75 -3.58 4.95 9.02
C ALA A 75 -2.94 3.69 9.64
N GLY A 76 -1.62 3.58 9.59
CA GLY A 76 -0.88 2.48 10.17
C GLY A 76 0.62 2.68 10.01
N TYR A 77 1.41 1.73 10.50
CA TYR A 77 2.86 1.78 10.39
C TYR A 77 3.48 0.40 10.11
N LEU A 78 4.71 0.42 9.62
CA LEU A 78 5.58 -0.74 9.47
C LEU A 78 6.71 -0.67 10.49
N ALA A 79 7.19 -1.82 10.94
CA ALA A 79 8.32 -1.88 11.85
C ALA A 79 9.62 -1.41 11.16
N GLY A 80 10.48 -0.73 11.93
CA GLY A 80 11.76 -0.23 11.46
C GLY A 80 11.69 1.18 10.88
N GLU A 81 12.87 1.72 10.57
CA GLU A 81 13.00 3.05 9.99
C GLU A 81 12.48 3.08 8.55
N CYS A 82 12.01 4.26 8.13
CA CYS A 82 11.75 4.49 6.72
C CYS A 82 13.05 4.37 5.92
N ASN A 83 13.04 3.58 4.85
CA ASN A 83 14.20 3.26 3.99
C ASN A 83 15.24 2.31 4.60
N ALA A 84 14.93 1.64 5.71
CA ALA A 84 15.77 0.55 6.19
C ALA A 84 15.67 -0.66 5.23
N PRO A 85 16.79 -1.32 4.87
CA PRO A 85 16.74 -2.54 4.09
C PRO A 85 15.95 -3.61 4.85
N GLY A 86 14.82 -4.04 4.28
CA GLY A 86 13.93 -5.03 4.90
C GLY A 86 12.72 -4.44 5.65
N SER A 87 12.58 -3.11 5.78
CA SER A 87 11.27 -2.53 6.13
C SER A 87 10.41 -2.52 4.87
N SER A 88 9.19 -3.08 4.92
CA SER A 88 8.26 -3.12 3.78
C SER A 88 7.73 -1.74 3.35
N ALA A 89 8.34 -0.66 3.86
CA ALA A 89 8.07 0.68 3.43
C ALA A 89 8.69 0.85 2.04
N PRO A 90 7.97 1.44 1.07
CA PRO A 90 8.53 1.71 -0.24
C PRO A 90 9.78 2.57 -0.05
N LEU A 91 10.89 2.09 -0.60
CA LEU A 91 12.10 2.87 -0.77
C LEU A 91 11.68 4.20 -1.40
N ARG A 92 12.07 5.30 -0.77
CA ARG A 92 11.70 6.69 -1.13
C ARG A 92 12.30 7.13 -2.48
N ASN A 93 12.40 6.23 -3.45
CA ASN A 93 13.04 6.41 -4.74
C ASN A 93 12.17 5.87 -5.90
N SER A 94 10.92 6.34 -5.96
CA SER A 94 10.06 6.20 -7.16
C SER A 94 9.33 7.50 -7.51
N LEU A 95 9.97 8.65 -7.22
CA LEU A 95 9.62 9.93 -7.83
C LEU A 95 10.75 10.36 -8.78
N GLN A 96 10.87 9.62 -9.89
CA GLN A 96 11.16 10.17 -11.22
C GLN A 96 10.25 9.47 -12.22
#